data_AF-C5CI91-F1
#
_entry.id   AF-C5CI91-F1
#
_cell.length_a   1.000
_cell.length_b   1.000
_cell.length_c   1.000
_cell.angle_alpha   90.00
_cell.angle_beta   90.00
_cell.angle_gamma   90.00
#
_symmetry.space_group_name_H-M   'P 1'
#
loop_
_entity.id
_entity.type
_entity.pdbx_description
1 polymer ?
#
loop_
_entity_poly.entity_id
_entity_poly.type
_entity_poly.pdbx_seq_one_letter_code
_entity_poly.pdbx_strand_id
1 'polypeptide(L)'
;MNYGESDLGKIEISDIVIRDIAIHSLIEFLNMSPKDPKAKKEAKSMVNIQVEEEGDEKLVRIFARIKVKYGEPIPTYARKLQEKLKNDVENLSGLKVEEVSITIEDVVEVVEEEPVPEVKEEHLEELEKPEEENDT
;
A
#
# COMPACT_ATOMS: atom_id res chain seq x y z
N MET A 1 -3.28 2.86 -26.75
CA MET A 1 -2.06 2.54 -27.50
C MET A 1 -2.13 1.08 -27.94
N ASN A 2 -2.40 0.86 -29.22
CA ASN A 2 -2.17 -0.44 -29.85
C ASN A 2 -0.65 -0.63 -29.93
N TYR A 3 -0.10 -1.72 -29.38
CA TYR A 3 1.31 -2.07 -29.59
C TYR A 3 1.60 -2.56 -31.03
N GLY A 4 0.73 -2.21 -31.98
CA GLY A 4 0.74 -2.67 -33.37
C GLY A 4 0.33 -4.12 -33.53
N GLU A 5 -0.18 -4.46 -34.72
CA GLU A 5 -0.06 -5.83 -35.20
C GLU A 5 1.42 -6.11 -35.46
N SER A 6 1.93 -7.16 -34.85
CA SER A 6 3.22 -7.74 -35.18
C SER A 6 3.01 -8.98 -36.05
N ASP A 7 4.09 -9.51 -36.63
CA ASP A 7 4.05 -10.83 -37.29
C ASP A 7 3.61 -11.97 -36.32
N LEU A 8 3.56 -11.68 -35.02
CA LEU A 8 3.12 -12.58 -33.94
C LEU A 8 1.68 -12.30 -33.45
N GLY A 9 0.97 -11.32 -34.03
CA GLY A 9 -0.39 -10.92 -33.67
C GLY A 9 -0.47 -9.58 -32.91
N LYS A 10 -1.60 -9.38 -32.21
CA LYS A 10 -1.97 -8.13 -31.52
C LYS A 10 -1.80 -8.27 -30.00
N ILE A 11 -1.21 -7.26 -29.36
CA ILE A 11 -1.11 -7.15 -27.89
C ILE A 11 -2.08 -6.08 -27.40
N GLU A 12 -2.93 -6.44 -26.43
CA GLU A 12 -3.86 -5.53 -25.77
C GLU A 12 -3.74 -5.65 -24.24
N ILE A 13 -3.80 -4.52 -23.56
CA ILE A 13 -3.85 -4.46 -22.09
C ILE A 13 -5.30 -4.20 -21.69
N SER A 14 -5.88 -5.14 -20.94
CA SER A 14 -7.22 -4.99 -20.39
C SER A 14 -7.26 -3.95 -19.27
N ASP A 15 -8.40 -3.28 -19.10
CA ASP A 15 -8.58 -2.26 -18.06
C ASP A 15 -8.40 -2.82 -16.64
N ILE A 16 -8.67 -4.12 -16.46
CA ILE A 16 -8.45 -4.82 -15.19
C ILE A 16 -6.96 -4.85 -14.84
N VAL A 17 -6.08 -5.04 -15.83
CA VAL A 17 -4.62 -5.06 -15.61
C VAL A 17 -4.10 -3.67 -15.25
N ILE A 18 -4.61 -2.62 -15.90
CA ILE A 18 -4.27 -1.22 -15.56
C ILE A 18 -4.66 -0.93 -14.10
N ARG A 19 -5.85 -1.39 -13.70
CA ARG A 19 -6.32 -1.29 -12.30
C ARG A 19 -5.40 -2.04 -11.33
N ASP A 20 -5.00 -3.26 -11.67
CA ASP A 20 -4.12 -4.05 -10.81
C ASP A 20 -2.74 -3.39 -10.62
N ILE A 21 -2.19 -2.76 -11.67
CA ILE A 21 -0.94 -1.98 -11.57
C ILE A 21 -1.09 -0.85 -10.56
N ALA A 22 -2.15 -0.04 -10.65
CA ALA A 22 -2.37 1.06 -9.71
C ALA A 22 -2.61 0.58 -8.27
N ILE A 23 -3.33 -0.54 -8.10
CA ILE A 23 -3.55 -1.16 -6.77
C ILE A 23 -2.21 -1.59 -6.16
N HIS A 24 -1.34 -2.25 -6.93
CA HIS A 24 -0.03 -2.66 -6.43
C HIS A 24 0.86 -1.46 -6.12
N SER A 25 0.85 -0.44 -6.97
CA SER A 25 1.55 0.82 -6.71
C SER A 25 1.09 1.48 -5.40
N LEU A 26 -0.22 1.50 -5.12
CA LEU A 26 -0.74 1.99 -3.84
C LEU A 26 -0.29 1.14 -2.65
N ILE A 27 -0.37 -0.19 -2.75
CA ILE A 27 0.07 -1.11 -1.69
C ILE A 27 1.54 -0.86 -1.32
N GLU A 28 2.40 -0.74 -2.32
CA GLU A 28 3.81 -0.41 -2.13
C GLU A 28 4.00 0.94 -1.45
N PHE A 29 3.27 1.98 -1.90
CA PHE A 29 3.37 3.31 -1.32
C PHE A 29 2.96 3.34 0.16
N LEU A 30 1.89 2.63 0.50
CA LEU A 30 1.38 2.54 1.87
C LEU A 30 2.18 1.56 2.75
N ASN A 31 3.23 0.93 2.21
CA ASN A 31 4.02 -0.12 2.86
C ASN A 31 3.15 -1.27 3.39
N MET A 32 2.08 -1.61 2.68
CA MET A 32 1.23 -2.75 3.00
C MET A 32 1.84 -4.04 2.44
N SER A 33 1.58 -5.19 3.07
CA SER A 33 2.04 -6.48 2.55
C SER A 33 1.26 -6.88 1.30
N PRO A 34 1.88 -7.03 0.12
CA PRO A 34 1.19 -7.45 -1.10
C PRO A 34 0.61 -8.88 -1.01
N LYS A 35 1.16 -9.69 -0.09
CA LYS A 35 0.73 -11.07 0.15
C LYS A 35 -0.46 -11.16 1.11
N ASP A 36 -0.80 -10.09 1.81
CA ASP A 36 -1.96 -10.06 2.69
C ASP A 36 -3.25 -9.81 1.87
N PRO A 37 -4.20 -10.76 1.84
CA PRO A 37 -5.47 -10.59 1.15
C PRO A 37 -6.27 -9.38 1.66
N LYS A 38 -6.11 -8.99 2.93
CA LYS A 38 -6.78 -7.82 3.50
C LYS A 38 -6.25 -6.53 2.89
N ALA A 39 -4.92 -6.37 2.82
CA ALA A 39 -4.28 -5.23 2.17
C ALA A 39 -4.71 -5.08 0.70
N LYS A 40 -4.75 -6.18 -0.06
CA LYS A 40 -5.21 -6.14 -1.46
C LYS A 40 -6.69 -5.74 -1.57
N LYS A 41 -7.55 -6.24 -0.68
CA LYS A 41 -8.97 -5.88 -0.64
C LYS A 41 -9.17 -4.41 -0.29
N GLU A 42 -8.43 -3.91 0.69
CA GLU A 42 -8.44 -2.52 1.12
C GLU A 42 -7.99 -1.58 0.00
N ALA A 43 -6.80 -1.81 -0.57
CA ALA A 43 -6.28 -1.00 -1.67
C ALA A 43 -7.22 -1.00 -2.90
N LYS A 44 -7.87 -2.13 -3.21
CA LYS A 44 -8.87 -2.21 -4.28
C LYS A 44 -10.10 -1.33 -4.03
N SER A 45 -10.46 -1.07 -2.78
CA SER A 45 -11.57 -0.16 -2.43
C SER A 45 -11.17 1.32 -2.47
N MET A 46 -9.87 1.58 -2.28
CA MET A 46 -9.28 2.91 -2.29
C MET A 46 -9.05 3.45 -3.70
N VAL A 47 -8.69 2.59 -4.66
CA VAL A 47 -8.37 2.99 -6.04
C VAL A 47 -9.53 2.71 -7.00
N ASN A 48 -9.93 3.73 -7.74
CA ASN A 48 -10.78 3.63 -8.91
C ASN A 48 -10.05 4.17 -10.14
N ILE A 49 -10.27 3.54 -11.30
CA ILE A 49 -9.70 3.99 -12.57
C ILE A 49 -10.82 4.13 -13.59
N GLN A 50 -10.77 5.24 -14.33
CA GLN A 50 -11.54 5.44 -15.55
C GLN A 50 -10.58 5.39 -16.74
N VAL A 51 -10.94 4.61 -17.75
CA VAL A 51 -10.19 4.51 -19.00
C VAL A 51 -11.14 4.98 -20.10
N GLU A 52 -10.75 6.05 -20.77
CA GLU A 52 -11.48 6.61 -21.91
C GLU A 52 -10.66 6.34 -23.18
N GLU A 53 -11.34 6.00 -24.28
CA GLU A 53 -10.70 5.84 -25.59
C GLU A 53 -10.89 7.13 -26.39
N GLU A 54 -9.80 7.79 -26.74
CA GLU A 54 -9.78 8.95 -27.62
C GLU A 54 -8.98 8.60 -28.88
N GLY A 55 -9.70 8.19 -29.93
CA GLY A 55 -9.08 7.67 -31.15
C GLY A 55 -8.31 6.37 -30.90
N ASP A 56 -7.01 6.37 -31.19
CA ASP A 56 -6.11 5.22 -30.97
C ASP A 56 -5.42 5.25 -29.58
N GLU A 57 -5.64 6.32 -28.80
CA GLU A 57 -5.08 6.51 -27.48
C GLU A 57 -6.09 6.09 -26.39
N LYS A 58 -5.56 5.46 -25.33
CA LYS A 58 -6.32 5.22 -24.11
C LYS A 58 -5.85 6.23 -23.08
N LEU A 59 -6.76 7.07 -22.60
CA LEU A 59 -6.52 8.02 -21.54
C LEU A 59 -6.93 7.41 -20.21
N VAL A 60 -6.01 7.45 -19.25
CA VAL A 60 -6.23 6.89 -17.92
C VAL A 60 -6.40 8.02 -16.91
N ARG A 61 -7.51 7.99 -16.16
CA ARG A 61 -7.73 8.84 -14.98
C ARG A 61 -7.80 7.97 -13.74
N ILE A 62 -7.01 8.33 -12.73
CA ILE A 62 -6.89 7.57 -11.47
C ILE A 62 -7.49 8.39 -10.34
N PHE A 63 -8.38 7.77 -9.57
CA PHE A 63 -8.97 8.35 -8.37
C PHE A 63 -8.59 7.48 -7.18
N ALA A 64 -7.84 8.02 -6.23
CA ALA A 64 -7.48 7.30 -5.00
C ALA A 64 -8.06 8.00 -3.78
N ARG A 65 -8.64 7.22 -2.88
CA ARG A 65 -9.16 7.66 -1.60
C ARG A 65 -8.34 7.01 -0.50
N ILE A 66 -7.59 7.82 0.25
CA ILE A 66 -6.60 7.32 1.21
C ILE A 66 -6.81 7.89 2.60
N LYS A 67 -6.23 7.20 3.57
CA LYS A 67 -6.02 7.71 4.93
C LYS A 67 -4.56 8.12 5.08
N VAL A 68 -4.31 9.20 5.81
CA VAL A 68 -2.95 9.72 6.04
C VAL A 68 -2.61 9.63 7.52
N LYS A 69 -1.35 9.37 7.85
CA LYS A 69 -0.92 9.31 9.25
C LYS A 69 -0.87 10.73 9.85
N TYR A 70 -1.28 10.85 11.12
CA TYR A 70 -1.11 12.10 11.85
C TYR A 70 0.37 12.48 11.90
N GLY A 71 0.66 13.78 11.68
CA GLY A 71 2.02 14.30 11.61
C GLY A 71 2.65 14.27 10.21
N GLU A 72 2.06 13.60 9.21
CA GLU A 72 2.53 13.71 7.84
C GLU A 72 2.02 14.99 7.14
N PRO A 73 2.90 15.73 6.44
CA PRO A 73 2.48 16.87 5.61
C PRO A 73 1.64 16.40 4.42
N ILE A 74 0.31 16.42 4.59
CA ILE A 74 -0.68 15.93 3.59
C ILE A 74 -0.37 16.38 2.16
N PRO A 75 -0.08 17.67 1.85
CA PRO A 75 0.17 18.08 0.47
C PRO A 75 1.41 17.41 -0.14
N THR A 76 2.46 17.22 0.66
CA THR A 76 3.70 16.58 0.20
C THR A 76 3.49 15.08 0.05
N TYR A 77 2.80 14.46 0.99
CA TYR A 77 2.48 13.03 0.96
C TYR A 77 1.59 12.67 -0.24
N ALA A 78 0.50 13.41 -0.44
CA ALA A 78 -0.41 13.23 -1.57
C ALA A 78 0.31 13.43 -2.92
N ARG A 79 1.20 14.44 -3.02
CA ARG A 79 1.97 14.67 -4.25
C ARG A 79 2.91 13.51 -4.57
N LYS A 80 3.59 12.93 -3.57
CA LYS A 80 4.41 11.74 -3.77
C LYS A 80 3.58 10.54 -4.25
N LEU A 81 2.36 10.37 -3.72
CA LEU A 81 1.45 9.33 -4.17
C LEU A 81 1.00 9.57 -5.62
N GLN A 82 0.65 10.81 -5.98
CA GLN A 82 0.28 11.17 -7.36
C GLN A 82 1.41 10.82 -8.34
N GLU A 83 2.63 11.26 -8.02
CA GLU A 83 3.81 11.00 -8.85
C GLU A 83 4.08 9.51 -8.99
N LYS A 84 4.01 8.73 -7.89
CA LYS A 84 4.20 7.27 -7.96
C LYS A 84 3.13 6.58 -8.80
N LEU A 85 1.85 6.84 -8.56
CA LEU A 85 0.76 6.21 -9.33
C LEU A 85 0.87 6.52 -10.82
N LYS A 86 1.14 7.79 -11.15
CA LYS A 86 1.34 8.21 -12.54
C LYS A 86 2.52 7.47 -13.16
N ASN A 87 3.70 7.52 -12.53
CA ASN A 87 4.91 6.90 -13.05
C ASN A 87 4.74 5.38 -13.23
N ASP A 88 4.19 4.68 -12.25
CA ASP A 88 4.07 3.22 -12.30
C ASP A 88 3.09 2.79 -13.39
N VAL A 89 1.93 3.45 -13.51
CA VAL A 89 0.95 3.13 -14.55
C VAL A 89 1.51 3.47 -15.94
N GLU A 90 2.12 4.64 -16.13
CA GLU A 90 2.68 5.02 -17.44
C GLU A 90 3.84 4.09 -17.84
N ASN A 91 4.78 3.80 -16.93
CA ASN A 91 5.96 2.99 -17.24
C ASN A 91 5.62 1.50 -17.46
N LEU A 92 4.65 0.94 -16.72
CA LEU A 92 4.33 -0.48 -16.81
C LEU A 92 3.28 -0.79 -17.87
N SER A 93 2.35 0.13 -18.14
CA SER A 93 1.29 -0.07 -19.14
C SER A 93 1.55 0.62 -20.47
N GLY A 94 2.52 1.53 -20.55
CA GLY A 94 2.76 2.37 -21.72
C GLY A 94 1.60 3.32 -22.07
N LEU A 95 0.59 3.44 -21.21
CA LEU A 95 -0.55 4.33 -21.41
C LEU A 95 -0.31 5.67 -20.75
N LYS A 96 -0.87 6.73 -21.33
CA LYS A 96 -0.78 8.08 -20.77
C LYS A 96 -1.78 8.24 -19.64
N VAL A 97 -1.31 8.74 -18.50
CA VAL A 97 -2.17 9.10 -17.36
C VAL A 97 -2.47 10.60 -17.46
N GLU A 98 -3.72 10.91 -17.76
CA GLU A 98 -4.21 12.28 -17.90
C GLU A 98 -4.30 12.96 -16.53
N GLU A 99 -4.87 12.27 -15.54
CA GLU A 99 -5.17 12.81 -14.23
C GLU A 99 -4.95 11.78 -13.12
N VAL A 100 -4.41 12.24 -11.98
CA VAL A 100 -4.40 11.49 -10.72
C VAL A 100 -5.00 12.37 -9.63
N SER A 101 -6.20 12.01 -9.18
CA SER A 101 -6.95 12.70 -8.14
C SER A 101 -6.89 11.94 -6.82
N ILE A 102 -6.44 12.60 -5.76
CA ILE A 102 -6.31 12.01 -4.42
C ILE A 102 -7.27 12.70 -3.45
N THR A 103 -8.13 11.92 -2.81
CA THR A 103 -9.00 12.38 -1.72
C THR A 103 -8.49 11.81 -0.40
N ILE A 104 -8.30 12.68 0.59
CA ILE A 104 -7.95 12.25 1.95
C ILE A 104 -9.26 12.06 2.72
N GLU A 105 -9.57 10.82 3.08
CA GLU A 105 -10.82 10.48 3.79
C GLU A 105 -10.69 10.59 5.30
N ASP A 106 -9.48 10.37 5.83
CA ASP A 106 -9.25 10.21 7.26
C ASP A 106 -7.80 10.51 7.64
N VAL A 107 -7.58 10.87 8.91
CA VAL A 107 -6.25 11.01 9.50
C VAL A 107 -6.13 10.01 10.65
N VAL A 108 -5.18 9.08 10.55
CA VAL A 108 -5.02 7.98 11.51
C VAL A 108 -3.83 8.23 12.43
N GLU A 109 -4.02 7.99 13.72
CA GLU A 109 -2.92 7.89 14.67
C GLU A 109 -2.34 6.48 14.60
N VAL A 110 -1.02 6.40 14.45
CA VAL A 110 -0.33 5.10 14.61
C VAL A 110 -0.15 4.91 16.10
N VAL A 111 -0.99 4.08 16.72
CA VAL A 111 -0.66 3.53 18.03
C VAL A 111 0.46 2.54 17.77
N GLU A 112 1.69 2.91 18.11
CA GLU A 112 2.79 1.95 18.13
C GLU A 112 2.43 0.88 19.16
N GLU A 113 2.16 -0.35 18.71
CA GLU A 113 2.22 -1.50 19.61
C GLU A 113 3.69 -1.65 20.00
N GLU A 114 4.07 -1.06 21.14
CA GLU A 114 5.35 -1.38 21.77
C GLU A 114 5.40 -2.91 21.95
N PRO A 115 6.50 -3.59 21.55
CA PRO A 115 6.63 -5.01 21.80
C PRO A 115 6.54 -5.22 23.32
N VAL A 116 5.47 -5.89 23.76
CA VAL A 116 5.33 -6.30 25.16
C VAL A 116 6.60 -7.11 25.49
N PRO A 117 7.44 -6.67 26.46
CA PRO A 117 8.61 -7.44 26.80
C PRO A 117 8.14 -8.81 27.32
N GLU A 118 8.57 -9.87 26.65
CA GLU A 118 8.43 -11.24 27.14
C GLU A 118 9.15 -11.31 28.50
N VAL A 119 8.38 -11.27 29.58
CA VAL A 119 8.90 -11.45 30.94
C VAL A 119 9.34 -12.91 31.04
N LYS A 120 10.65 -13.15 30.95
CA LYS A 120 11.24 -14.47 31.25
C LYS A 120 10.98 -14.81 32.71
N GLU A 121 10.27 -15.91 32.96
CA GLU A 121 9.90 -16.47 34.26
C GLU A 121 11.10 -17.06 35.05
N GLU A 122 12.26 -16.39 35.08
CA GLU A 122 13.51 -16.98 35.62
C GLU A 122 13.89 -16.45 37.03
N HIS A 123 12.98 -15.84 37.80
CA HIS A 123 13.36 -15.25 39.10
C HIS A 123 12.50 -15.66 40.32
N LEU A 124 11.80 -16.80 40.26
CA LEU A 124 11.08 -17.33 41.44
C LEU A 124 11.86 -18.36 42.27
N GLU A 125 13.02 -18.84 41.83
CA GLU A 125 13.73 -19.94 42.52
C GLU A 125 14.71 -19.49 43.63
N GLU A 126 14.89 -18.19 43.88
CA GLU A 126 15.86 -17.73 44.89
C GLU A 126 15.30 -17.52 46.31
N LEU A 127 14.03 -17.88 46.56
CA LEU A 127 13.37 -17.76 47.87
C LEU A 127 13.31 -19.05 48.71
N GLU A 128 13.84 -20.19 48.24
CA GLU A 128 13.90 -21.44 49.02
C GLU A 128 15.31 -21.79 49.51
N LYS A 129 15.97 -20.88 50.23
CA LYS A 129 17.03 -21.30 51.17
C LYS A 129 16.41 -21.47 52.55
N PRO A 130 16.40 -22.70 53.13
CA PRO A 130 16.06 -22.86 54.54
C PRO A 130 17.23 -22.31 55.37
N GLU A 131 16.94 -21.35 56.25
CA GLU A 131 17.86 -21.01 57.33
C GLU A 131 17.86 -22.18 58.33
N GLU A 132 18.88 -23.04 58.23
CA GLU A 132 19.35 -23.78 59.39
C GLU A 132 20.06 -22.79 60.30
N GLU A 133 19.42 -22.40 61.41
CA GLU A 133 20.13 -21.82 62.53
C GLU A 133 19.79 -22.59 63.82
N ASN A 134 20.84 -23.25 64.32
CA ASN A 134 20.92 -23.88 65.62
C ASN A 134 20.79 -22.83 66.73
N ASP A 135 20.03 -23.13 67.79
CA ASP A 135 20.42 -22.67 69.12
C ASP A 135 19.93 -23.64 70.22
N THR A 136 20.92 -24.19 70.92
CA THR A 136 21.03 -24.63 72.34
C THR A 136 19.84 -25.30 73.06
#